data_AF-A0A968IN46-F1
#
_entry.id   AF-A0A968IN46-F1
#
_cell.length_a   1.000
_cell.length_b   1.000
_cell.length_c   1.000
_cell.angle_alpha   90.00
_cell.angle_beta   90.00
_cell.angle_gamma   90.00
#
_symmetry.space_group_name_H-M   'P 1'
#
loop_
_entity.id
_entity.type
_entity.pdbx_description
1 polymer ?
#
loop_
_entity_poly.entity_id
_entity_poly.type
_entity_poly.pdbx_seq_one_letter_code
_entity_poly.pdbx_strand_id
1 'polypeptide(L)'
;MFPTNSIWVVGETRSGKTTRLVQQFCKWVLPGVDSNTQTPINVLALAAIGDTRLELVDRLTTATQGKCPFRATTPLGFFEDEVMLFWSLLIRVLGLKAQFPVRLRPENEQELATRLWKPELDQIVAQTGIRESRLVRRVLDLMQLAALS
;
A
#
# COMPACT_ATOMS: atom_id res chain seq x y z
N MET A 1 13.75 -3.73 22.45
CA MET A 1 13.78 -4.81 21.44
C MET A 1 12.35 -5.01 20.95
N PHE A 2 12.06 -4.72 19.68
CA PHE A 2 10.73 -5.02 19.13
C PHE A 2 10.54 -6.53 19.15
N PRO A 3 9.41 -7.06 19.65
CA PRO A 3 9.15 -8.48 19.55
C PRO A 3 9.07 -8.85 18.05
N THR A 4 9.88 -9.81 17.60
CA THR A 4 9.81 -10.43 16.26
C THR A 4 8.57 -11.32 16.08
N ASN A 5 7.60 -11.23 16.99
CA ASN A 5 6.39 -12.02 16.97
C ASN A 5 5.36 -11.33 16.07
N SER A 6 5.02 -11.97 14.95
CA SER A 6 3.86 -11.61 14.16
C SER A 6 2.58 -11.91 14.94
N ILE A 7 1.64 -10.97 14.95
CA ILE A 7 0.34 -11.13 15.60
C ILE A 7 -0.73 -10.98 14.52
N TRP A 8 -1.54 -12.02 14.37
CA TRP A 8 -2.71 -12.00 13.48
C TRP A 8 -3.99 -11.87 14.32
N VAL A 9 -4.78 -10.84 14.07
CA VAL A 9 -6.03 -10.58 14.81
C VAL A 9 -7.22 -10.93 13.92
N VAL A 10 -7.97 -11.97 14.30
CA VAL A 10 -9.16 -12.44 13.58
C VAL A 10 -10.43 -12.04 14.33
N GLY A 11 -11.48 -11.73 13.57
CA GLY A 11 -12.81 -11.53 14.12
C GLY A 11 -13.76 -10.97 13.08
N GLU A 12 -15.06 -11.09 13.33
CA GLU A 12 -16.11 -10.58 12.47
C GLU A 12 -16.15 -9.04 12.44
N THR A 13 -16.99 -8.47 11.57
CA THR A 13 -17.22 -7.03 11.54
C THR A 13 -17.66 -6.51 12.91
N ARG A 14 -17.11 -5.38 13.35
CA ARG A 14 -17.34 -4.76 14.68
C ARG A 14 -16.90 -5.60 15.90
N SER A 15 -16.07 -6.62 15.73
CA SER A 15 -15.52 -7.40 16.87
C SER A 15 -14.42 -6.69 17.68
N GLY A 16 -14.12 -5.41 17.40
CA GLY A 16 -13.08 -4.66 18.11
C GLY A 16 -11.65 -4.87 17.60
N LYS A 17 -11.45 -5.44 16.39
CA LYS A 17 -10.11 -5.65 15.79
C LYS A 17 -9.25 -4.39 15.81
N THR A 18 -9.81 -3.27 15.39
CA THR A 18 -9.11 -1.98 15.36
C THR A 18 -8.74 -1.51 16.77
N THR A 19 -9.63 -1.70 17.75
CA THR A 19 -9.34 -1.39 19.17
C THR A 19 -8.16 -2.22 19.69
N ARG A 20 -8.15 -3.53 19.37
CA ARG A 20 -7.05 -4.42 19.75
C ARG A 20 -5.73 -4.01 19.08
N LEU A 21 -5.76 -3.62 17.81
CA LEU A 21 -4.60 -3.12 17.08
C LEU A 21 -4.02 -1.87 17.76
N VAL A 22 -4.86 -0.88 18.07
CA VAL A 22 -4.42 0.36 18.75
C VAL A 22 -3.81 0.06 20.12
N GLN A 23 -4.45 -0.80 20.92
CA GLN A 23 -3.89 -1.22 22.20
C GLN A 23 -2.52 -1.90 22.06
N GLN A 24 -2.36 -2.74 21.04
CA GLN A 24 -1.11 -3.43 20.78
C GLN A 24 -0.01 -2.46 20.33
N PHE A 25 -0.36 -1.49 19.49
CA PHE A 25 0.53 -0.40 19.09
C PHE A 25 1.03 0.39 20.30
N CYS A 26 0.15 0.83 21.20
CA CYS A 26 0.55 1.56 22.40
C CYS A 26 1.52 0.75 23.28
N LYS A 27 1.29 -0.55 23.43
CA LYS A 27 2.20 -1.43 24.17
C LYS A 27 3.61 -1.50 23.56
N TRP A 28 3.72 -1.37 22.23
CA TRP A 28 5.00 -1.39 21.55
C TRP A 28 5.74 -0.05 21.62
N VAL A 29 5.03 1.06 21.51
CA VAL A 29 5.68 2.37 21.32
C VAL A 29 5.84 3.16 22.61
N LEU A 30 4.86 3.13 23.53
CA LEU A 30 4.90 3.93 24.77
C LEU A 30 6.14 3.66 25.66
N PRO A 31 6.60 2.41 25.86
CA PRO A 31 7.79 2.17 26.68
C PRO A 31 9.06 2.87 26.16
N GLY A 32 9.16 3.08 24.84
CA GLY A 32 10.28 3.77 24.22
C GLY A 32 10.18 5.29 24.24
N VAL A 33 9.01 5.85 24.58
CA VAL A 33 8.80 7.30 24.73
C VAL A 33 9.21 7.78 26.11
N ASP A 34 8.93 6.98 27.14
CA ASP A 34 9.26 7.32 28.54
C ASP A 34 10.74 7.06 28.87
N SER A 35 11.39 6.21 28.10
CA SER A 35 12.83 5.95 28.20
C SER A 35 13.58 7.06 27.46
N ASN A 36 14.41 7.86 28.15
CA ASN A 36 15.25 8.92 27.57
C ASN A 36 16.31 8.41 26.55
N THR A 37 16.21 7.14 26.13
CA THR A 37 16.97 6.52 25.05
C THR A 37 16.31 6.87 23.71
N GLN A 38 16.97 7.75 22.97
CA GLN A 38 16.62 8.24 21.63
C GLN A 38 16.69 7.16 20.54
N THR A 39 16.06 6.00 20.72
CA THR A 39 15.90 5.06 19.61
C THR A 39 14.70 5.50 18.77
N PRO A 40 14.89 5.95 17.51
CA PRO A 40 13.77 6.32 16.66
C PRO A 40 12.93 5.08 16.36
N ILE A 41 11.74 5.02 16.95
CA ILE A 41 10.75 3.99 16.64
C ILE A 41 10.06 4.41 15.34
N ASN A 42 10.53 3.88 14.21
CA ASN A 42 9.90 4.09 12.91
C ASN A 42 8.80 3.05 12.71
N VAL A 43 7.54 3.43 12.95
CA VAL A 43 6.39 2.56 12.68
C VAL A 43 5.72 2.94 11.36
N LEU A 44 5.49 1.93 10.52
CA LEU A 44 4.65 2.02 9.33
C LEU A 44 3.28 1.38 9.65
N ALA A 45 2.22 2.17 9.57
CA ALA A 45 0.84 1.72 9.69
C ALA A 45 0.20 1.71 8.30
N LEU A 46 -0.24 0.53 7.86
CA LEU A 46 -0.94 0.37 6.58
C LEU A 46 -2.43 0.21 6.82
N ALA A 47 -3.23 0.89 6.00
CA ALA A 47 -4.66 0.71 5.91
C ALA A 47 -5.07 0.44 4.46
N ALA A 48 -6.12 -0.34 4.25
CA ALA A 48 -6.59 -0.74 2.93
C ALA A 48 -6.84 0.47 2.00
N ILE A 49 -7.57 1.48 2.51
CA ILE A 49 -7.98 2.67 1.74
C ILE A 49 -7.75 3.97 2.50
N GLY A 50 -7.86 5.10 1.78
CA GLY A 50 -7.63 6.44 2.30
C GLY A 50 -8.50 6.81 3.51
N ASP A 51 -9.78 6.42 3.50
CA ASP A 51 -10.69 6.73 4.61
C ASP A 51 -10.34 5.96 5.88
N THR A 52 -10.10 4.65 5.76
CA THR A 52 -9.66 3.82 6.88
C THR A 52 -8.31 4.26 7.42
N ARG A 53 -7.42 4.76 6.56
CA ARG A 53 -6.15 5.37 6.97
C ARG A 53 -6.38 6.59 7.85
N LEU A 54 -7.28 7.50 7.48
CA LEU A 54 -7.58 8.70 8.27
C LEU A 54 -8.14 8.33 9.65
N GLU A 55 -9.09 7.41 9.70
CA GLU A 55 -9.65 6.90 10.97
C GLU A 55 -8.57 6.23 11.85
N LEU A 56 -7.67 5.47 11.24
CA LEU A 56 -6.58 4.82 11.96
C LEU A 56 -5.59 5.85 12.53
N VAL A 57 -5.22 6.88 11.76
CA VAL A 57 -4.34 7.96 12.20
C VAL A 57 -4.93 8.68 13.42
N ASP A 58 -6.21 9.04 13.37
CA ASP A 58 -6.89 9.72 14.46
C ASP A 58 -6.85 8.89 15.76
N ARG A 59 -7.17 7.59 15.65
CA ARG A 59 -7.17 6.67 16.80
C ARG A 59 -5.78 6.47 17.39
N LEU A 60 -4.76 6.29 16.57
CA LEU A 60 -3.38 6.09 17.03
C LEU A 60 -2.82 7.37 17.66
N THR A 61 -3.09 8.53 17.06
CA THR A 61 -2.67 9.84 17.58
C THR A 61 -3.31 10.12 18.92
N THR A 62 -4.63 9.92 19.02
CA THR A 62 -5.38 10.06 20.27
C THR A 62 -4.86 9.10 21.35
N ALA A 63 -4.67 7.83 21.02
CA ALA A 63 -4.21 6.82 21.98
C ALA A 63 -2.78 7.02 22.48
N THR A 64 -1.94 7.72 21.71
CA THR A 64 -0.55 8.06 22.09
C THR A 64 -0.38 9.50 22.57
N GLN A 65 -1.47 10.28 22.63
CA GLN A 65 -1.43 11.71 22.92
C GLN A 65 -0.47 12.48 21.98
N GLY A 66 -0.27 12.00 20.75
CA GLY A 66 0.65 12.56 19.78
C GLY A 66 2.14 12.45 20.12
N LYS A 67 2.52 11.69 21.16
CA LYS A 67 3.91 11.58 21.63
C LYS A 67 4.79 10.66 20.76
N CYS A 68 4.16 9.90 19.87
CA CYS A 68 4.81 8.85 19.09
C CYS A 68 4.77 9.20 17.60
N PRO A 69 5.92 9.36 16.91
CA PRO A 69 5.92 9.50 15.46
C PRO A 69 5.61 8.14 14.79
N PHE A 70 4.78 8.16 13.76
CA PHE A 70 4.53 7.01 12.87
C PHE A 70 4.16 7.50 11.46
N ARG A 71 4.41 6.68 10.44
CA ARG A 71 3.97 6.91 9.06
C ARG A 71 2.73 6.07 8.81
N ALA A 72 1.64 6.69 8.37
CA ALA A 72 0.42 5.99 7.96
C ALA A 72 0.12 6.21 6.48
N THR A 73 -0.06 5.13 5.72
CA THR A 73 -0.33 5.17 4.28
C THR A 73 -1.15 3.96 3.85
N THR A 74 -1.58 3.92 2.59
CA THR A 74 -2.10 2.68 1.98
C THR A 74 -0.96 1.88 1.37
N PRO A 75 -1.11 0.56 1.17
CA PRO A 75 -0.09 -0.23 0.45
C PRO A 75 0.28 0.40 -0.90
N LEU A 76 -0.71 0.77 -1.70
CA LEU A 76 -0.48 1.48 -2.97
C LEU A 76 0.31 2.78 -2.79
N GLY A 77 -0.09 3.64 -1.85
CA GLY A 77 0.61 4.91 -1.59
C GLY A 77 2.04 4.70 -1.12
N PHE A 78 2.31 3.67 -0.30
CA PHE A 78 3.66 3.29 0.08
C PHE A 78 4.49 2.93 -1.16
N PHE A 79 4.01 2.02 -2.00
CA PHE A 79 4.76 1.61 -3.20
C PHE A 79 4.96 2.76 -4.19
N GLU A 80 3.99 3.64 -4.38
CA GLU A 80 4.13 4.84 -5.20
C GLU A 80 5.29 5.71 -4.68
N ASP A 81 5.33 5.98 -3.37
CA ASP A 81 6.40 6.77 -2.75
C ASP A 81 7.77 6.10 -2.92
N GLU A 82 7.87 4.79 -2.73
CA GLU A 82 9.14 4.05 -2.86
C GLU A 82 9.62 4.01 -4.32
N VAL A 83 8.71 3.81 -5.29
CA VAL A 83 9.06 3.86 -6.73
C VAL A 83 9.57 5.24 -7.11
N MET A 84 8.95 6.29 -6.60
CA MET A 84 9.38 7.67 -6.83
C MET A 84 10.75 7.95 -6.19
N LEU A 85 10.94 7.52 -4.94
CA LEU A 85 12.18 7.69 -4.18
C LEU A 85 13.36 7.00 -4.87
N PHE A 86 13.16 5.80 -5.40
CA PHE A 86 14.20 5.00 -6.04
C PHE A 86 14.20 5.09 -7.57
N TRP A 87 13.45 6.04 -8.16
CA TRP A 87 13.29 6.13 -9.61
C TRP A 87 14.61 6.18 -10.38
N SER A 88 15.58 6.96 -9.89
CA SER A 88 16.91 7.09 -10.52
C SER A 88 17.68 5.77 -10.57
N LEU A 89 17.50 4.91 -9.57
CA LEU A 89 18.07 3.58 -9.52
C LEU A 89 17.32 2.63 -10.48
N LEU A 90 15.99 2.70 -10.48
CA LEU A 90 15.13 1.88 -11.34
C LEU A 90 15.44 2.09 -12.82
N ILE A 91 15.54 3.34 -13.29
CA ILE A 91 15.85 3.62 -14.70
C ILE A 91 17.23 3.09 -15.10
N ARG A 92 18.21 3.10 -14.18
CA ARG A 92 19.55 2.60 -14.42
C ARG A 92 19.57 1.08 -14.54
N VAL A 93 18.89 0.38 -13.62
CA VAL A 93 18.82 -1.08 -13.60
C VAL A 93 18.02 -1.61 -14.80
N LEU A 94 16.95 -0.92 -15.18
CA LEU A 94 16.07 -1.31 -16.28
C LEU A 94 16.58 -0.83 -17.65
N GLY A 95 17.68 -0.06 -17.71
CA GLY A 95 18.19 0.51 -18.96
C GLY A 95 17.24 1.50 -19.64
N LEU A 96 16.37 2.16 -18.87
CA LEU A 96 15.40 3.12 -19.39
C LEU A 96 16.06 4.48 -19.61
N LYS A 97 15.64 5.18 -20.67
CA LYS A 97 16.06 6.58 -20.87
C LYS A 97 15.53 7.41 -19.71
N ALA A 98 16.43 8.18 -19.07
CA ALA A 98 16.08 9.02 -17.94
C ALA A 98 14.97 10.00 -18.32
N GLN A 99 13.75 9.72 -17.84
CA GLN A 99 12.57 10.56 -17.96
C GLN A 99 12.04 10.81 -16.55
N PHE A 100 11.29 11.89 -16.36
CA PHE A 100 10.57 12.09 -15.12
C PHE A 100 9.55 10.95 -14.95
N PRO A 101 9.38 10.39 -13.74
CA PRO A 101 8.35 9.41 -13.51
C PRO A 101 6.98 10.06 -13.76
N VAL A 102 6.17 9.45 -14.61
CA VAL A 102 4.83 9.94 -14.96
C VAL A 102 3.81 8.93 -14.47
N ARG A 103 2.88 9.38 -13.64
CA ARG A 103 1.68 8.60 -13.32
C ARG A 103 0.78 8.57 -14.55
N LEU A 104 0.57 7.37 -15.10
CA LEU A 104 -0.28 7.20 -16.26
C LEU A 104 -1.74 7.52 -15.92
N ARG A 105 -2.42 8.21 -16.83
CA ARG A 105 -3.88 8.32 -16.78
C ARG A 105 -4.50 6.95 -17.11
N PRO A 106 -5.72 6.64 -16.62
CA PRO A 106 -6.37 5.36 -16.88
C PRO A 106 -6.40 4.96 -18.36
N GLU A 107 -6.58 5.93 -19.26
CA GLU A 107 -6.64 5.70 -20.70
C GLU A 107 -5.28 5.25 -21.26
N ASN A 108 -4.20 5.95 -20.88
CA ASN A 108 -2.84 5.63 -21.32
C ASN A 108 -2.34 4.33 -20.68
N GLU A 109 -2.68 4.09 -19.41
CA GLU A 109 -2.37 2.83 -18.71
C GLU A 109 -3.02 1.66 -19.44
N GLN A 110 -4.29 1.78 -19.78
CA GLN A 110 -5.02 0.76 -20.53
C GLN A 110 -4.44 0.56 -21.93
N GLU A 111 -4.11 1.63 -22.66
CA GLU A 111 -3.48 1.52 -23.97
C GLU A 111 -2.14 0.80 -23.92
N LEU A 112 -1.26 1.16 -22.97
CA LEU A 112 0.05 0.55 -22.82
C LEU A 112 -0.06 -0.90 -22.35
N ALA A 113 -0.95 -1.20 -21.40
CA ALA A 113 -1.22 -2.56 -20.94
C ALA A 113 -1.76 -3.44 -22.08
N THR A 114 -2.64 -2.90 -22.92
CA THR A 114 -3.17 -3.60 -24.11
C THR A 114 -2.02 -4.01 -25.05
N ARG A 115 -1.07 -3.10 -25.30
CA ARG A 115 0.09 -3.38 -26.14
C ARG A 115 1.04 -4.38 -25.49
N LEU A 116 1.29 -4.25 -24.18
CA LEU A 116 2.21 -5.09 -23.43
C LEU A 116 1.71 -6.54 -23.33
N TRP A 117 0.41 -6.73 -23.09
CA TRP A 117 -0.21 -8.05 -22.89
C TRP A 117 -0.75 -8.67 -24.18
N LYS A 118 -0.49 -8.05 -25.34
CA LYS A 118 -1.06 -8.47 -26.62
C LYS A 118 -0.88 -9.96 -26.92
N PRO A 119 0.31 -10.57 -26.70
CA PRO A 119 0.52 -11.99 -26.97
C PRO A 119 -0.44 -12.91 -26.20
N GLU A 120 -0.69 -12.61 -24.92
CA GLU A 120 -1.57 -13.38 -24.06
C GLU A 120 -3.05 -13.03 -24.30
N LEU A 121 -3.35 -11.77 -24.62
CA LEU A 121 -4.71 -11.29 -24.86
C LEU A 121 -5.34 -11.94 -26.09
N ASP A 122 -4.61 -12.11 -27.19
CA ASP A 122 -5.15 -12.67 -28.42
C ASP A 122 -5.67 -14.11 -28.20
N GLN A 123 -4.99 -14.89 -27.36
CA GLN A 123 -5.43 -16.23 -26.97
C GLN A 123 -6.69 -16.19 -26.09
N ILE A 124 -6.74 -15.29 -25.10
CA ILE A 124 -7.85 -15.20 -24.15
C ILE A 124 -9.11 -14.62 -24.79
N VAL A 125 -8.98 -13.61 -25.66
CA VAL A 125 -10.10 -13.01 -26.39
C VAL A 125 -10.75 -14.05 -27.30
N ALA A 126 -9.95 -14.87 -28.00
CA ALA A 126 -10.45 -15.94 -28.86
C ALA A 126 -11.25 -17.01 -28.06
N GLN A 127 -10.86 -17.29 -26.82
CA GLN A 127 -11.51 -18.29 -25.97
C GLN A 127 -12.75 -17.77 -25.24
N THR A 128 -12.75 -16.50 -24.83
CA THR A 128 -13.79 -15.93 -23.95
C THR A 128 -14.84 -15.11 -24.70
N GLY A 129 -14.54 -14.64 -25.91
CA GLY A 129 -15.42 -13.75 -26.68
C GLY A 129 -15.58 -12.33 -26.08
N ILE A 130 -14.85 -12.01 -25.00
CA ILE A 130 -14.90 -10.71 -24.36
C ILE A 130 -14.03 -9.73 -25.16
N ARG A 131 -14.53 -8.50 -25.36
CA ARG A 131 -13.76 -7.43 -26.00
C ARG A 131 -12.46 -7.16 -25.24
N GLU A 132 -11.36 -7.09 -25.98
CA GLU A 132 -10.00 -6.86 -25.48
C GLU A 132 -9.92 -5.70 -24.47
N SER A 133 -10.46 -4.53 -24.84
CA SER A 133 -10.46 -3.36 -23.96
C SER A 133 -11.13 -3.62 -22.61
N ARG A 134 -12.22 -4.41 -22.57
CA ARG A 134 -12.92 -4.74 -21.33
C ARG A 134 -12.14 -5.74 -20.48
N LEU A 135 -11.44 -6.68 -21.10
CA LEU A 135 -10.56 -7.62 -20.40
C LEU A 135 -9.40 -6.89 -19.74
N VAL A 136 -8.68 -6.06 -20.52
CA VAL A 136 -7.55 -5.28 -20.03
C VAL A 136 -7.97 -4.38 -18.86
N ARG A 137 -9.09 -3.65 -19.00
CA ARG A 137 -9.60 -2.80 -17.92
C ARG A 137 -9.92 -3.60 -16.67
N ARG A 138 -10.56 -4.76 -16.80
CA ARG A 138 -10.90 -5.62 -15.65
C ARG A 138 -9.65 -6.14 -14.93
N VAL A 139 -8.61 -6.53 -15.67
CA VAL A 139 -7.36 -6.98 -15.07
C VAL A 139 -6.67 -5.83 -14.34
N LEU A 140 -6.58 -4.65 -14.95
CA LEU A 140 -6.04 -3.45 -14.29
C LEU A 140 -6.83 -3.11 -13.03
N ASP A 141 -8.16 -3.11 -13.09
CA ASP A 141 -9.02 -2.86 -11.93
C ASP A 141 -8.78 -3.91 -10.82
N LEU A 142 -8.62 -5.19 -11.18
CA LEU A 142 -8.32 -6.24 -10.21
C LEU A 142 -6.94 -6.06 -9.57
N MET A 143 -5.93 -5.67 -10.35
CA MET A 143 -4.59 -5.35 -9.82
C MET A 143 -4.63 -4.13 -8.90
N GLN A 144 -5.39 -3.10 -9.27
CA GLN A 144 -5.60 -1.91 -8.44
C GLN A 144 -6.37 -2.25 -7.15
N LEU A 145 -7.41 -3.10 -7.24
CA LEU A 145 -8.13 -3.61 -6.06
C LEU A 145 -7.23 -4.46 -5.17
N ALA A 146 -6.37 -5.31 -5.75
CA ALA A 146 -5.40 -6.10 -4.99
C ALA A 146 -4.39 -5.20 -4.25
N ALA A 147 -4.06 -4.03 -4.82
CA ALA A 147 -3.24 -3.03 -4.15
C ALA A 147 -3.99 -2.24 -3.05
N LEU A 148 -5.33 -2.28 -3.04
CA LEU A 148 -6.21 -1.64 -2.07
C LEU A 148 -6.74 -2.61 -0.99
N SER A 149 -6.64 -3.93 -1.20
CA SER A 149 -7.13 -4.98 -0.29
C SER A 149 -6.08 -5.42 0.72
#